data_AF-A0AAV6YFD3-F1
#
_entry.id   AF-A0AAV6YFD3-F1
#
_cell.length_a   1.000
_cell.length_b   1.000
_cell.length_c   1.000
_cell.angle_alpha   90.00
_cell.angle_beta   90.00
_cell.angle_gamma   90.00
#
_symmetry.space_group_name_H-M   'P 1'
#
loop_
_entity.id
_entity.type
_entity.pdbx_description
1 polymer ?
#
loop_
_entity_poly.entity_id
_entity_poly.type
_entity_poly.pdbx_seq_one_letter_code
_entity_poly.pdbx_strand_id
1 'polypeptide(L)'
;MVPAIQNSMKPFRDMDYSRIIERLLKLAVPNHLIWLIFFYWFFHSSMNVVAELMRFGDREFYRDWWNSETVTYFWQNWNIPVHKWCIRHFYKPMMRRGVPRWAAQTAVFFASAFFHEYLVSVPLKMFRLWAFMGMMSQIPLAWFVGRFLRGNYGNAAVWISLMIGQPIAVLMYVHDYYILNYGIGS
;
A
#
# COMPACT_ATOMS: atom_id res chain seq x y z
N MET A 1 8.71 16.77 5.66
CA MET A 1 7.27 16.43 5.71
C MET A 1 6.51 17.34 6.68
N VAL A 2 6.95 17.47 7.93
CA VAL A 2 6.29 18.29 8.97
C VAL A 2 6.01 19.75 8.57
N PRO A 3 6.95 20.52 7.96
CA PRO A 3 6.67 21.91 7.57
C PRO A 3 5.61 22.04 6.47
N ALA A 4 5.53 21.05 5.57
CA ALA A 4 4.52 21.02 4.51
C ALA A 4 3.11 20.68 5.04
N ILE A 5 3.04 19.89 6.12
CA ILE A 5 1.80 19.57 6.84
C ILE A 5 1.33 20.78 7.67
N GLN A 6 2.24 21.49 8.35
CA GLN A 6 1.92 22.68 9.15
C GLN A 6 1.40 23.86 8.32
N ASN A 7 1.87 24.04 7.09
CA ASN A 7 1.31 25.04 6.16
C ASN A 7 -0.12 24.72 5.70
N SER A 8 -0.67 23.56 6.09
CA SER A 8 -1.92 23.00 5.59
C SER A 8 -2.99 22.93 6.70
N MET A 9 -3.30 24.08 7.31
CA MET A 9 -4.15 24.26 8.50
C MET A 9 -5.66 23.87 8.37
N LYS A 10 -6.05 22.98 7.45
CA LYS A 10 -7.43 22.48 7.35
C LYS A 10 -7.47 20.95 7.24
N PRO A 11 -8.30 20.26 8.04
CA PRO A 11 -8.55 18.83 7.88
C PRO A 11 -9.03 18.53 6.45
N PHE A 12 -8.61 17.40 5.87
CA PHE A 12 -9.02 17.03 4.51
C PHE A 12 -10.54 16.89 4.34
N ARG A 13 -11.28 16.74 5.44
CA ARG A 13 -12.74 16.61 5.47
C ARG A 13 -13.47 17.85 4.94
N ASP A 14 -12.91 19.04 5.16
CA ASP A 14 -13.58 20.32 4.90
C ASP A 14 -12.88 21.14 3.79
N MET A 15 -12.05 20.47 2.97
CA MET A 15 -11.26 21.10 1.90
C MET A 15 -11.84 20.83 0.51
N ASP A 16 -11.77 21.85 -0.36
CA ASP A 16 -12.07 21.70 -1.80
C ASP A 16 -11.18 20.62 -2.44
N TYR A 17 -11.78 19.70 -3.20
CA TYR A 17 -11.08 18.58 -3.86
C TYR A 17 -9.84 19.02 -4.67
N SER A 18 -9.87 20.20 -5.30
CA SER A 18 -8.74 20.75 -6.04
C SER A 18 -7.52 21.01 -5.14
N ARG A 19 -7.74 21.57 -3.94
CA ARG A 19 -6.68 21.84 -2.96
C ARG A 19 -6.16 20.56 -2.32
N ILE A 20 -7.02 19.54 -2.16
CA ILE A 20 -6.61 18.21 -1.71
C ILE A 20 -5.61 17.62 -2.71
N ILE A 21 -5.96 17.60 -4.00
CA ILE A 21 -5.09 17.04 -5.04
C ILE A 21 -3.75 17.78 -5.11
N GLU A 22 -3.74 19.11 -5.09
CA GLU A 22 -2.51 19.90 -5.11
C GLU A 22 -1.57 19.55 -3.94
N ARG A 23 -2.13 19.44 -2.73
CA ARG A 23 -1.35 19.10 -1.52
C ARG A 23 -0.88 17.65 -1.54
N LEU A 24 -1.72 16.72 -1.98
CA LEU A 24 -1.36 15.32 -2.12
C LEU A 24 -0.20 15.14 -3.09
N LEU A 25 -0.20 15.83 -4.24
CA LEU A 25 0.90 15.78 -5.20
C LEU A 25 2.20 16.32 -4.62
N LYS A 26 2.16 17.42 -3.83
CA LYS A 26 3.35 17.96 -3.14
C LYS A 26 3.92 16.98 -2.10
N LEU A 27 3.06 16.21 -1.44
CA LEU A 27 3.47 15.24 -0.42
C LEU A 27 3.76 13.83 -0.99
N ALA A 28 3.32 13.53 -2.22
CA ALA A 28 3.45 12.21 -2.82
C ALA A 28 4.91 11.78 -2.96
N VAL A 29 5.79 12.67 -3.42
CA VAL A 29 7.22 12.35 -3.61
C VAL A 29 7.93 12.09 -2.27
N PRO A 30 7.87 12.98 -1.26
CA PRO A 30 8.45 12.70 0.05
C PRO A 30 7.87 11.44 0.71
N ASN A 31 6.56 11.23 0.59
CA ASN A 31 5.90 10.03 1.12
C ASN A 31 6.43 8.76 0.45
N HIS A 32 6.54 8.76 -0.88
CA HIS A 32 7.06 7.63 -1.63
C HIS A 32 8.50 7.29 -1.23
N LEU A 33 9.37 8.30 -1.06
CA LEU A 33 10.75 8.09 -0.58
C LEU A 33 10.79 7.45 0.81
N ILE A 34 9.94 7.89 1.74
CA ILE A 34 9.86 7.28 3.08
C ILE A 34 9.42 5.81 2.97
N TRP A 35 8.47 5.49 2.10
CA TRP A 35 8.03 4.11 1.88
C TRP A 35 9.13 3.23 1.27
N LEU A 36 9.94 3.74 0.35
CA LEU A 36 11.09 3.02 -0.19
C LEU A 36 12.17 2.76 0.88
N ILE A 37 12.46 3.76 1.72
CA ILE A 37 13.39 3.61 2.83
C ILE A 37 12.86 2.61 3.85
N PHE A 38 11.57 2.71 4.21
CA PHE A 38 10.91 1.77 5.12
C PHE A 38 10.95 0.34 4.57
N PHE A 39 10.68 0.17 3.27
CA PHE A 39 10.78 -1.12 2.61
C PHE A 39 12.17 -1.72 2.77
N TYR A 40 13.22 -0.96 2.44
CA TYR A 40 14.59 -1.44 2.55
C TYR A 40 14.97 -1.73 4.01
N TRP A 41 14.72 -0.79 4.92
CA TRP A 41 15.03 -0.96 6.34
C TRP A 41 14.32 -2.17 6.97
N PHE A 42 13.05 -2.40 6.64
CA PHE A 42 12.28 -3.50 7.22
C PHE A 42 12.58 -4.83 6.52
N PHE A 43 12.27 -4.96 5.23
CA PHE A 43 12.35 -6.23 4.50
C PHE A 43 13.77 -6.67 4.18
N HIS A 44 14.68 -5.71 3.93
CA HIS A 44 16.07 -6.06 3.68
C HIS A 44 16.84 -6.10 5.00
N SER A 45 17.03 -4.98 5.69
CA SER A 45 17.93 -4.94 6.84
C SER A 45 17.39 -5.70 8.05
N SER A 46 16.20 -5.37 8.54
CA SER A 46 15.66 -5.92 9.79
C SER A 46 15.38 -7.42 9.69
N MET A 47 14.73 -7.87 8.60
CA MET A 47 14.45 -9.29 8.41
C MET A 47 15.72 -10.14 8.22
N ASN A 48 16.75 -9.63 7.53
CA ASN A 48 18.02 -10.36 7.41
C ASN A 48 18.76 -10.44 8.76
N VAL A 49 18.74 -9.37 9.57
CA VAL A 49 19.32 -9.41 10.93
C VAL A 49 18.61 -10.46 11.77
N VAL A 50 17.27 -10.49 11.77
CA VAL A 50 16.48 -11.49 12.51
C VAL A 50 16.76 -12.91 11.97
N ALA A 51 16.88 -13.08 10.65
CA ALA A 51 17.21 -14.36 10.06
C ALA A 51 18.62 -14.84 10.44
N GLU A 52 19.61 -13.96 10.47
CA GLU A 52 20.97 -14.29 10.90
C GLU A 52 20.99 -14.72 12.37
N LEU A 53 20.33 -13.95 13.25
CA LEU A 53 20.25 -14.25 14.68
C LEU A 53 19.57 -15.59 14.96
N MET A 54 18.53 -15.93 14.19
CA MET A 54 17.81 -17.21 14.32
C MET A 54 18.44 -18.34 13.49
N ARG A 55 19.53 -18.09 12.76
CA ARG A 55 20.13 -19.03 11.80
C ARG A 55 19.13 -19.55 10.76
N PHE A 56 18.21 -18.69 10.34
CA PHE A 56 17.21 -18.99 9.33
C PHE A 56 17.81 -18.88 7.92
N GLY A 57 17.76 -19.98 7.18
CA GLY A 57 18.37 -20.08 5.85
C GLY A 57 17.55 -19.49 4.70
N ASP A 58 16.22 -19.43 4.82
CA ASP A 58 15.37 -18.86 3.78
C ASP A 58 15.29 -17.33 3.91
N ARG A 59 16.12 -16.63 3.13
CA ARG A 59 16.21 -15.16 3.14
C ARG A 59 15.43 -14.50 2.01
N GLU A 60 14.54 -15.25 1.35
CA GLU A 60 13.72 -14.75 0.25
C GLU A 60 12.51 -13.95 0.77
N PHE A 61 12.75 -12.74 1.26
CA PHE A 61 11.70 -11.86 1.79
C PHE A 61 10.97 -11.04 0.71
N TYR A 62 11.66 -10.73 -0.38
CA TYR A 62 11.14 -9.99 -1.53
C TYR A 62 11.84 -10.44 -2.83
N ARG A 63 11.24 -10.13 -3.97
CA ARG A 63 11.79 -10.35 -5.32
C ARG A 63 11.93 -9.01 -6.06
N ASP A 64 12.24 -9.03 -7.35
CA ASP A 64 12.43 -7.89 -8.25
C ASP A 64 11.12 -7.13 -8.57
N TRP A 65 10.39 -6.72 -7.54
CA TRP A 65 9.11 -6.01 -7.67
C TRP A 65 9.26 -4.64 -8.37
N TRP A 66 10.45 -4.04 -8.37
CA TRP A 66 10.74 -2.76 -9.03
C TRP A 66 10.70 -2.87 -10.57
N ASN A 67 10.96 -4.05 -11.13
CA ASN A 67 10.89 -4.34 -12.56
C ASN A 67 9.53 -4.95 -12.96
N SER A 68 8.50 -4.78 -12.13
CA SER A 68 7.17 -5.32 -12.39
C SER A 68 6.51 -4.64 -13.59
N GLU A 69 6.12 -5.40 -14.61
CA GLU A 69 5.35 -4.87 -15.75
C GLU A 69 3.84 -4.79 -15.47
N THR A 70 3.39 -5.50 -14.43
CA THR A 70 1.97 -5.55 -14.04
C THR A 70 1.82 -5.33 -12.53
N VAL A 71 0.73 -4.68 -12.15
CA VAL A 71 0.37 -4.45 -10.74
C VAL A 71 0.24 -5.79 -9.99
N THR A 72 -0.27 -6.83 -10.66
CA THR A 72 -0.35 -8.18 -10.09
C THR A 72 1.03 -8.74 -9.76
N TYR A 73 2.02 -8.59 -10.66
CA TYR A 73 3.39 -9.05 -10.38
C TYR A 73 3.98 -8.30 -9.18
N PHE A 74 3.77 -6.99 -9.09
CA PHE A 74 4.21 -6.21 -7.93
C PHE A 74 3.68 -6.79 -6.60
N TRP A 75 2.36 -6.99 -6.50
CA TRP A 75 1.72 -7.47 -5.26
C TRP A 75 2.15 -8.89 -4.85
N GLN A 76 2.67 -9.68 -5.77
CA GLN A 76 3.18 -11.02 -5.50
C GLN A 76 4.64 -11.03 -5.03
N ASN A 77 5.41 -10.00 -5.40
CA ASN A 77 6.87 -10.01 -5.27
C ASN A 77 7.41 -9.03 -4.21
N TRP A 78 6.61 -8.06 -3.76
CA TRP A 78 7.07 -7.09 -2.75
C TRP A 78 7.24 -7.72 -1.35
N ASN A 79 6.31 -8.57 -0.92
CA ASN A 79 6.31 -9.20 0.41
C ASN A 79 6.00 -10.69 0.27
N ILE A 80 7.06 -11.47 0.05
CA ILE A 80 6.99 -12.91 -0.18
C ILE A 80 6.39 -13.68 1.00
N PRO A 81 6.71 -13.37 2.28
CA PRO A 81 6.10 -14.06 3.42
C PRO A 81 4.57 -13.96 3.42
N VAL A 82 4.02 -12.76 3.29
CA VAL A 82 2.56 -12.54 3.26
C VAL A 82 1.96 -13.17 2.01
N HIS A 83 2.62 -13.03 0.86
CA HIS A 83 2.16 -13.63 -0.39
C HIS A 83 2.07 -15.16 -0.30
N LYS A 84 3.13 -15.84 0.18
CA LYS A 84 3.17 -17.30 0.40
C LYS A 84 2.09 -17.72 1.40
N TRP A 85 1.87 -16.95 2.47
CA TRP A 85 0.82 -17.20 3.45
C TRP A 85 -0.59 -17.11 2.84
N CYS A 86 -0.89 -16.04 2.09
CA CYS A 86 -2.16 -15.87 1.39
C CYS A 86 -2.41 -16.99 0.37
N ILE A 87 -1.38 -17.39 -0.39
CA ILE A 87 -1.51 -18.50 -1.33
C ILE A 87 -1.87 -19.80 -0.61
N ARG A 88 -1.18 -20.11 0.49
CA ARG A 88 -1.31 -21.38 1.20
C ARG A 88 -2.62 -21.50 1.96
N HIS A 89 -3.04 -20.43 2.64
CA HIS A 89 -4.16 -20.48 3.59
C HIS A 89 -5.48 -19.94 3.04
N PHE A 90 -5.45 -19.06 2.02
CA PHE A 90 -6.66 -18.49 1.42
C PHE A 90 -6.86 -19.01 0.01
N TYR A 91 -5.94 -18.71 -0.89
CA TYR A 91 -6.14 -18.93 -2.31
C TYR A 91 -6.25 -20.42 -2.68
N LYS A 92 -5.28 -21.26 -2.29
CA LYS A 92 -5.30 -22.71 -2.61
C LYS A 92 -6.53 -23.41 -2.02
N PRO A 93 -6.92 -23.18 -0.75
CA PRO A 93 -8.15 -23.75 -0.19
C PRO A 93 -9.43 -23.32 -0.94
N MET A 94 -9.55 -22.05 -1.33
CA MET A 94 -10.70 -21.57 -2.12
C MET A 94 -10.74 -22.22 -3.51
N MET A 95 -9.59 -22.30 -4.19
CA MET A 95 -9.50 -22.96 -5.49
C MET A 95 -9.87 -24.45 -5.40
N ARG A 96 -9.45 -25.16 -4.34
CA ARG A 96 -9.84 -26.57 -4.10
C ARG A 96 -11.33 -26.76 -3.87
N ARG A 97 -12.03 -25.73 -3.36
CA ARG A 97 -13.49 -25.73 -3.19
C ARG A 97 -14.26 -25.35 -4.47
N GLY A 98 -13.57 -25.18 -5.59
CA GLY A 98 -14.19 -24.85 -6.88
C GLY A 98 -14.52 -23.36 -7.07
N VAL A 99 -14.00 -22.47 -6.22
CA VAL A 99 -14.18 -21.02 -6.41
C VAL A 99 -13.42 -20.58 -7.66
N PRO A 100 -14.03 -19.79 -8.57
CA PRO A 100 -13.33 -19.31 -9.76
C PRO A 100 -12.16 -18.39 -9.39
N ARG A 101 -11.11 -18.42 -10.20
CA ARG A 101 -9.84 -17.71 -9.95
C ARG A 101 -10.02 -16.23 -9.64
N TRP A 102 -10.88 -15.54 -10.40
CA TRP A 102 -11.12 -14.11 -10.20
C TRP A 102 -11.74 -13.84 -8.81
N ALA A 103 -12.71 -14.65 -8.38
CA ALA A 103 -13.34 -14.49 -7.07
C ALA A 103 -12.37 -14.82 -5.93
N ALA A 104 -11.53 -15.85 -6.08
CA ALA A 104 -10.47 -16.16 -5.12
C ALA A 104 -9.44 -15.03 -5.00
N GLN A 105 -9.07 -14.40 -6.12
CA GLN A 105 -8.18 -13.22 -6.11
C GLN A 105 -8.85 -12.03 -5.42
N THR A 106 -10.10 -11.71 -5.75
CA THR A 106 -10.86 -10.63 -5.11
C THR A 106 -11.00 -10.86 -3.60
N ALA A 107 -11.25 -12.09 -3.16
CA ALA A 107 -11.35 -12.41 -1.74
C ALA A 107 -10.02 -12.20 -0.99
N VAL A 108 -8.87 -12.55 -1.59
CA VAL A 108 -7.55 -12.27 -1.02
C VAL A 108 -7.29 -10.77 -0.93
N PHE A 109 -7.65 -10.00 -1.97
CA PHE A 109 -7.54 -8.54 -1.94
C PHE A 109 -8.45 -7.92 -0.88
N PHE A 110 -9.68 -8.42 -0.71
CA PHE A 110 -10.61 -7.97 0.31
C PHE A 110 -10.06 -8.25 1.72
N ALA A 111 -9.55 -9.45 1.98
CA ALA A 111 -8.90 -9.78 3.24
C ALA A 111 -7.69 -8.87 3.52
N SER A 112 -6.88 -8.60 2.49
CA SER A 112 -5.76 -7.66 2.59
C SER A 112 -6.26 -6.23 2.92
N ALA A 113 -7.29 -5.75 2.23
CA ALA A 113 -7.88 -4.42 2.48
C ALA A 113 -8.41 -4.28 3.91
N PHE A 114 -9.03 -5.33 4.47
CA PHE A 114 -9.44 -5.38 5.86
C PHE A 114 -8.26 -5.21 6.83
N PHE A 115 -7.16 -5.94 6.63
CA PHE A 115 -5.98 -5.80 7.50
C PHE A 115 -5.31 -4.42 7.37
N HIS A 116 -5.27 -3.84 6.17
CA HIS A 116 -4.73 -2.49 5.97
C HIS A 116 -5.57 -1.44 6.70
N GLU A 117 -6.89 -1.52 6.59
CA GLU A 117 -7.78 -0.62 7.35
C GLU A 117 -7.62 -0.86 8.85
N TYR A 118 -7.57 -2.10 9.33
CA TYR A 118 -7.41 -2.41 10.75
C TYR A 118 -6.11 -1.84 11.32
N LEU A 119 -4.97 -2.05 10.64
CA LEU A 119 -3.67 -1.58 11.11
C LEU A 119 -3.52 -0.05 11.09
N VAL A 120 -4.26 0.66 10.23
CA VAL A 120 -4.22 2.13 10.17
C VAL A 120 -5.28 2.76 11.08
N SER A 121 -6.52 2.27 11.02
CA SER A 121 -7.67 2.86 11.72
C SER A 121 -7.63 2.66 13.24
N VAL A 122 -7.21 1.49 13.72
CA VAL A 122 -7.26 1.15 15.15
C VAL A 122 -6.24 1.96 15.97
N PRO A 123 -4.95 2.03 15.60
CA PRO A 123 -3.98 2.83 16.37
C PRO A 123 -4.30 4.32 16.36
N LEU A 124 -4.82 4.82 15.24
CA LEU A 124 -5.21 6.24 15.09
C LEU A 124 -6.60 6.54 15.64
N LYS A 125 -7.39 5.52 16.01
CA LYS A 125 -8.80 5.62 16.44
C LYS A 125 -9.68 6.37 15.43
N MET A 126 -9.40 6.21 14.13
CA MET A 126 -10.09 6.89 13.04
C MET A 126 -10.60 5.88 12.03
N PHE A 127 -11.92 5.73 11.91
CA PHE A 127 -12.54 4.81 10.96
C PHE A 127 -13.11 5.57 9.75
N ARG A 128 -12.34 5.64 8.66
CA ARG A 128 -12.70 6.40 7.44
C ARG A 128 -12.79 5.56 6.17
N LEU A 129 -12.36 4.28 6.21
CA LEU A 129 -12.35 3.35 5.09
C LEU A 129 -11.51 3.79 3.87
N TRP A 130 -10.62 4.77 4.00
CA TRP A 130 -9.80 5.24 2.87
C TRP A 130 -8.73 4.22 2.47
N ALA A 131 -8.14 3.51 3.43
CA ALA A 131 -7.13 2.48 3.14
C ALA A 131 -7.80 1.25 2.50
N PHE A 132 -9.00 0.90 2.97
CA PHE A 132 -9.83 -0.12 2.35
C PHE A 132 -10.16 0.22 0.88
N MET A 133 -10.69 1.42 0.63
CA MET A 133 -11.03 1.86 -0.73
C MET A 133 -9.80 1.97 -1.64
N GLY A 134 -8.65 2.42 -1.09
CA GLY A 134 -7.38 2.49 -1.80
C GLY A 134 -6.84 1.12 -2.22
N MET A 135 -7.08 0.07 -1.43
CA MET A 135 -6.74 -1.31 -1.82
C MET A 135 -7.73 -1.89 -2.84
N MET A 136 -9.02 -1.64 -2.68
CA MET A 136 -10.03 -2.13 -3.62
C MET A 136 -9.92 -1.50 -5.00
N SER A 137 -9.50 -0.22 -5.09
CA SER A 137 -9.24 0.46 -6.37
C SER A 137 -8.04 -0.10 -7.14
N GLN A 138 -7.16 -0.88 -6.50
CA GLN A 138 -6.06 -1.56 -7.18
C GLN A 138 -6.54 -2.68 -8.10
N ILE A 139 -7.71 -3.28 -7.84
CA ILE A 139 -8.26 -4.35 -8.68
C ILE A 139 -8.58 -3.86 -10.10
N PRO A 140 -9.41 -2.80 -10.29
CA PRO A 140 -9.67 -2.26 -11.61
C PRO A 140 -8.41 -1.66 -12.24
N LEU A 141 -7.51 -1.05 -11.44
CA LEU A 141 -6.23 -0.55 -11.94
C LEU A 141 -5.36 -1.69 -12.49
N ALA A 142 -5.26 -2.82 -11.80
CA ALA A 142 -4.49 -3.97 -12.24
C ALA A 142 -5.04 -4.56 -13.55
N TRP A 143 -6.37 -4.61 -13.69
CA TRP A 143 -7.02 -5.01 -14.93
C TRP A 143 -6.71 -4.04 -16.08
N PHE A 144 -6.79 -2.73 -15.82
CA PHE A 144 -6.49 -1.70 -16.82
C PHE A 144 -5.02 -1.76 -17.28
N VAL A 145 -4.06 -1.72 -16.34
CA VAL A 145 -2.64 -1.78 -16.65
C VAL A 145 -2.30 -3.07 -17.41
N GLY A 146 -2.79 -4.22 -16.95
CA GLY A 146 -2.55 -5.50 -17.62
C GLY A 146 -3.20 -5.63 -19.00
N ARG A 147 -4.28 -4.89 -19.28
CA ARG A 147 -4.99 -4.94 -20.56
C ARG A 147 -4.42 -3.98 -21.60
N PHE A 148 -3.96 -2.80 -21.17
CA PHE A 148 -3.63 -1.69 -22.06
C PHE A 148 -2.14 -1.33 -22.10
N LEU A 149 -1.35 -1.67 -21.07
CA LEU A 149 0.07 -1.31 -20.98
C LEU A 149 0.94 -2.57 -20.97
N ARG A 150 2.13 -2.48 -21.58
CA ARG A 150 3.09 -3.60 -21.70
C ARG A 150 4.53 -3.10 -21.57
N GLY A 151 5.43 -3.96 -21.11
CA GLY A 151 6.86 -3.63 -20.99
C GLY A 151 7.10 -2.44 -20.07
N ASN A 152 8.00 -1.54 -20.49
CA ASN A 152 8.40 -0.35 -19.74
C ASN A 152 7.22 0.59 -19.40
N TYR A 153 6.18 0.65 -20.24
CA TYR A 153 4.99 1.46 -19.94
C TYR A 153 4.14 0.85 -18.82
N GLY A 154 4.08 -0.48 -18.76
CA GLY A 154 3.46 -1.19 -17.64
C GLY A 154 4.22 -0.94 -16.34
N ASN A 155 5.55 -1.00 -16.39
CA ASN A 155 6.41 -0.68 -15.26
C ASN A 155 6.23 0.76 -14.77
N ALA A 156 6.23 1.74 -15.68
CA ALA A 156 5.96 3.13 -15.35
C ALA A 156 4.59 3.30 -14.67
N ALA A 157 3.55 2.60 -15.14
CA ALA A 157 2.24 2.63 -14.50
C ALA A 157 2.23 2.01 -13.10
N VAL A 158 3.00 0.94 -12.86
CA VAL A 158 3.18 0.41 -11.50
C VAL A 158 3.83 1.47 -10.61
N TRP A 159 4.91 2.11 -11.04
CA TRP A 159 5.56 3.18 -10.27
C TRP A 159 4.62 4.35 -9.95
N ILE A 160 3.84 4.80 -10.93
CA ILE A 160 2.82 5.83 -10.71
C ILE A 160 1.79 5.36 -9.69
N SER A 161 1.35 4.10 -9.75
CA SER A 161 0.42 3.51 -8.78
C SER A 161 1.00 3.43 -7.36
N LEU A 162 2.31 3.23 -7.21
CA LEU A 162 2.98 3.24 -5.91
C LEU A 162 3.17 4.64 -5.35
N MET A 163 3.29 5.65 -6.22
CA MET A 163 3.40 7.03 -5.79
C MET A 163 2.04 7.62 -5.38
N ILE A 164 0.97 7.31 -6.12
CA ILE A 164 -0.35 7.95 -5.97
C ILE A 164 -1.39 7.05 -5.26
N GLY A 165 -1.17 5.73 -5.23
CA GLY A 165 -2.15 4.77 -4.75
C GLY A 165 -2.21 4.61 -3.23
N GLN A 166 -1.95 3.39 -2.76
CA GLN A 166 -2.16 3.01 -1.36
C GLN A 166 -1.39 3.88 -0.34
N PRO A 167 -0.12 4.27 -0.58
CA PRO A 167 0.63 5.10 0.36
C PRO A 167 0.00 6.48 0.64
N ILE A 168 -0.72 7.05 -0.33
CA ILE A 168 -1.42 8.32 -0.14
C ILE A 168 -2.61 8.14 0.82
N ALA A 169 -3.34 7.04 0.73
CA ALA A 169 -4.45 6.77 1.64
C ALA A 169 -3.96 6.75 3.10
N VAL A 170 -2.81 6.11 3.38
CA VAL A 170 -2.19 6.10 4.72
C VAL A 170 -1.74 7.51 5.14
N LEU A 171 -1.14 8.27 4.22
CA LEU A 171 -0.75 9.65 4.49
C LEU A 171 -1.94 10.53 4.89
N MET A 172 -3.10 10.35 4.25
CA MET A 172 -4.32 11.11 4.60
C MET A 172 -4.77 10.83 6.04
N TYR A 173 -4.68 9.58 6.52
CA TYR A 173 -4.98 9.26 7.92
C TYR A 173 -4.00 9.93 8.88
N VAL A 174 -2.69 9.82 8.61
CA VAL A 174 -1.65 10.39 9.48
C VAL A 174 -1.75 11.92 9.51
N HIS A 175 -2.04 12.54 8.37
CA HIS A 175 -2.23 13.97 8.25
C HIS A 175 -3.44 14.45 9.06
N ASP A 176 -4.60 13.82 8.91
CA ASP A 176 -5.77 14.22 9.69
C ASP A 176 -5.59 13.95 11.19
N TYR A 177 -4.94 12.84 11.57
CA TYR A 177 -4.57 12.60 12.97
C TYR A 177 -3.67 13.72 13.51
N TYR A 178 -2.64 14.11 12.73
CA TYR A 178 -1.72 15.16 13.14
C TYR A 178 -2.44 16.51 13.29
N ILE A 179 -3.33 16.86 12.36
CA ILE A 179 -4.13 18.10 12.45
C ILE A 179 -5.06 18.06 13.66
N LEU A 180 -5.74 16.94 13.93
CA LEU A 180 -6.68 16.84 15.04
C LEU A 180 -6.01 16.91 16.42
N ASN A 181 -4.76 16.45 16.55
CA ASN A 181 -4.05 16.39 17.84
C ASN A 181 -3.01 17.51 18.03
N TYR A 182 -2.45 18.05 16.96
CA TYR A 182 -1.35 19.04 16.99
C TYR A 182 -1.60 20.25 16.08
N GLY A 183 -2.70 20.27 15.33
CA GLY A 183 -3.12 21.45 14.60
C GLY A 183 -3.56 22.53 15.59
N ILE A 184 -2.80 23.63 15.61
CA ILE A 184 -3.07 24.79 16.47
C ILE A 184 -4.49 25.29 16.16
N GLY A 185 -5.39 25.10 17.11
CA GLY A 185 -6.83 25.32 16.96
C GLY A 185 -7.63 25.05 18.23
N SER A 186 -7.12 25.50 19.38
CA SER A 186 -7.92 26.04 20.48
C SER A 186 -7.29 27.37 20.89
#